data_AF-V8AP82-F1
#
_entry.id   AF-V8AP82-F1
#
_cell.length_a   1.000
_cell.length_b   1.000
_cell.length_c   1.000
_cell.angle_alpha   90.00
_cell.angle_beta   90.00
_cell.angle_gamma   90.00
#
_symmetry.space_group_name_H-M   'P 1'
#
loop_
_entity.id
_entity.type
_entity.pdbx_description
1 polymer ?
#
loop_
_entity_poly.entity_id
_entity_poly.type
_entity_poly.pdbx_seq_one_letter_code
_entity_poly.pdbx_strand_id
1 'polypeptide(L)'
;MNKLNIRDILYILDLFLLEKKHKIFNSVKHLEIFACACCRAIAFLTSKGYQEYSAHILHRVESLELVQSMFLRNLLNLSKGFWTYRFKDEKTGNTMMLQALEIFHQIGSKEIARYYQQQYDFHVKK
;
A
#
# COMPACT_ATOMS: atom_id res chain seq x y z
N MET A 1 -21.39 -1.65 -7.43
CA MET A 1 -20.82 -1.59 -6.07
C MET A 1 -20.66 -0.12 -5.68
N ASN A 2 -21.31 0.32 -4.61
CA ASN A 2 -21.06 1.65 -4.04
C ASN A 2 -19.59 1.69 -3.59
N LYS A 3 -18.81 2.63 -4.15
CA LYS A 3 -17.43 2.85 -3.72
C LYS A 3 -17.48 3.60 -2.39
N LEU A 4 -16.79 3.08 -1.38
CA LEU A 4 -16.58 3.81 -0.13
C LEU A 4 -15.94 5.15 -0.44
N ASN A 5 -16.42 6.21 0.19
CA ASN A 5 -15.77 7.51 0.06
C ASN A 5 -14.48 7.52 0.89
N ILE A 6 -13.65 8.55 0.71
CA ILE A 6 -12.34 8.66 1.40
C ILE A 6 -12.48 8.72 2.92
N ARG A 7 -13.49 9.43 3.42
CA ARG A 7 -13.75 9.54 4.87
C ARG A 7 -14.14 8.18 5.44
N ASP A 8 -14.95 7.40 4.73
CA ASP A 8 -15.31 6.05 5.17
C ASP A 8 -14.09 5.13 5.23
N ILE A 9 -13.21 5.20 4.22
CA ILE A 9 -11.97 4.42 4.18
C ILE A 9 -11.10 4.76 5.39
N LEU A 10 -10.88 6.05 5.65
CA LEU A 10 -10.06 6.49 6.77
C LEU A 10 -10.67 6.08 8.11
N TYR A 11 -11.97 6.32 8.28
CA TYR A 11 -12.69 5.95 9.50
C TYR A 11 -12.55 4.45 9.80
N ILE A 12 -12.80 3.59 8.80
CA ILE A 12 -12.69 2.13 8.98
C ILE A 12 -11.26 1.72 9.32
N LEU A 13 -10.25 2.26 8.62
CA LEU A 13 -8.86 1.88 8.88
C LEU A 13 -8.39 2.37 10.26
N ASP A 14 -8.76 3.58 10.66
CA ASP A 14 -8.35 4.18 11.94
C ASP A 14 -8.94 3.47 13.16
N LEU A 15 -10.10 2.80 13.04
CA LEU A 15 -10.62 1.90 14.09
C LEU A 15 -9.57 0.87 14.52
N PHE A 16 -8.69 0.46 13.61
CA PHE A 16 -7.65 -0.52 13.87
C PHE A 16 -6.27 0.13 14.01
N LEU A 17 -5.95 1.13 13.18
CA LEU A 17 -4.63 1.75 13.14
C LEU A 17 -4.33 2.59 14.38
N LEU A 18 -5.33 3.12 15.08
CA LEU A 18 -5.09 3.95 16.28
C LEU A 18 -4.71 3.11 17.50
N GLU A 19 -5.12 1.84 17.55
CA GLU A 19 -4.82 0.93 18.65
C GLU A 19 -3.52 0.12 18.41
N LYS A 20 -2.54 0.23 19.31
CA LYS A 20 -1.26 -0.50 19.18
C LYS A 20 -1.39 -2.03 19.28
N LYS A 21 -2.44 -2.55 19.91
CA LYS A 21 -2.64 -3.98 20.19
C LYS A 21 -4.05 -4.44 19.84
N HIS A 22 -4.56 -3.99 18.70
CA HIS A 22 -5.89 -4.41 18.26
C HIS A 22 -5.93 -5.94 18.09
N LYS A 23 -7.00 -6.59 18.58
CA LYS A 23 -7.12 -8.06 18.59
C LYS A 23 -7.02 -8.70 17.20
N ILE A 24 -7.35 -7.94 16.15
CA ILE A 24 -7.26 -8.39 14.75
C ILE A 24 -5.81 -8.72 14.34
N PHE A 25 -4.81 -8.10 14.98
CA PHE A 25 -3.39 -8.33 14.69
C PHE A 25 -2.87 -9.64 15.29
N ASN A 26 -3.59 -10.25 16.23
CA ASN A 26 -3.18 -11.52 16.86
C ASN A 26 -3.33 -12.73 15.92
N SER A 27 -4.05 -12.59 14.81
CA SER A 27 -4.17 -13.60 13.79
C SER A 27 -3.37 -13.18 12.57
N VAL A 28 -2.37 -13.97 12.17
CA VAL A 28 -1.55 -13.72 10.97
C VAL A 28 -2.45 -13.50 9.75
N LYS A 29 -3.46 -14.34 9.55
CA LYS A 29 -4.40 -14.21 8.43
C LYS A 29 -5.11 -12.86 8.41
N HIS A 30 -5.65 -12.41 9.54
CA HIS A 30 -6.38 -11.15 9.59
C HIS A 30 -5.44 -9.94 9.49
N LEU A 31 -4.26 -10.02 10.11
CA LEU A 31 -3.21 -9.02 9.99
C LEU A 31 -2.79 -8.84 8.53
N GLU A 32 -2.56 -9.93 7.80
CA GLU A 32 -2.15 -9.86 6.39
C GLU A 32 -3.22 -9.24 5.49
N ILE A 33 -4.49 -9.61 5.69
CA ILE A 33 -5.63 -9.00 4.98
C ILE A 33 -5.68 -7.49 5.27
N PHE A 34 -5.51 -7.11 6.54
CA PHE A 34 -5.54 -5.73 6.97
C PHE A 34 -4.38 -4.92 6.39
N ALA A 35 -3.15 -5.43 6.46
CA ALA A 35 -1.98 -4.79 5.88
C ALA A 35 -2.11 -4.62 4.35
N CYS A 36 -2.69 -5.60 3.66
CA CYS A 36 -3.01 -5.50 2.23
C CYS A 36 -4.03 -4.38 1.95
N ALA A 37 -5.08 -4.28 2.78
CA ALA A 37 -6.06 -3.19 2.68
C ALA A 37 -5.41 -1.81 2.89
N CYS A 38 -4.52 -1.68 3.87
CA CYS A 38 -3.76 -0.44 4.09
C CYS A 38 -2.90 -0.07 2.88
N CYS A 39 -2.17 -1.02 2.28
CA CYS A 39 -1.36 -0.76 1.08
C CYS A 39 -2.22 -0.26 -0.09
N ARG A 40 -3.37 -0.89 -0.31
CA ARG A 40 -4.34 -0.45 -1.34
C ARG A 40 -4.90 0.93 -1.05
N ALA A 41 -5.20 1.24 0.21
CA ALA A 41 -5.67 2.56 0.61
C ALA A 41 -4.60 3.64 0.39
N ILE A 42 -3.34 3.36 0.73
CA ILE A 42 -2.20 4.24 0.44
C ILE A 42 -2.16 4.54 -1.06
N ALA A 43 -2.11 3.50 -1.91
CA ALA A 43 -2.05 3.69 -3.36
C ALA A 43 -3.27 4.46 -3.92
N PHE A 44 -4.48 4.15 -3.45
CA PHE A 44 -5.70 4.84 -3.87
C PHE A 44 -5.67 6.32 -3.50
N LEU A 45 -5.37 6.65 -2.25
CA LEU A 45 -5.30 8.04 -1.76
C LEU A 45 -4.19 8.83 -2.46
N THR A 46 -3.04 8.20 -2.69
CA THR A 46 -1.95 8.77 -3.50
C THR A 46 -2.42 9.13 -4.90
N SER A 47 -3.12 8.21 -5.59
CA SER A 47 -3.63 8.45 -6.94
C SER A 47 -4.60 9.64 -7.01
N LYS A 48 -5.23 9.97 -5.88
CA LYS A 48 -6.18 11.08 -5.75
C LYS A 48 -5.55 12.37 -5.21
N GLY A 49 -4.27 12.37 -4.89
CA GLY A 49 -3.56 13.55 -4.38
C GLY A 49 -3.71 13.79 -2.87
N TYR A 50 -4.26 12.85 -2.10
CA TYR A 50 -4.42 13.01 -0.65
C TYR A 50 -3.14 12.64 0.11
N GLN A 51 -2.16 13.55 0.07
CA GLN A 51 -0.84 13.33 0.66
C GLN A 51 -0.88 13.03 2.16
N GLU A 52 -1.55 13.87 2.95
CA GLU A 52 -1.57 13.75 4.42
C GLU A 52 -2.22 12.43 4.87
N TYR A 53 -3.38 12.09 4.30
CA TYR A 53 -4.10 10.87 4.65
C TYR A 53 -3.35 9.60 4.24
N SER A 54 -2.73 9.59 3.06
CA SER A 54 -1.91 8.45 2.64
C SER A 54 -0.62 8.33 3.47
N ALA A 55 -0.01 9.46 3.87
CA ALA A 55 1.15 9.48 4.75
C ALA A 55 0.82 8.96 6.16
N HIS A 56 -0.34 9.34 6.70
CA HIS A 56 -0.83 8.84 7.99
C HIS A 56 -0.91 7.31 7.99
N ILE A 57 -1.60 6.71 7.01
CA ILE A 57 -1.71 5.25 6.92
C ILE A 57 -0.34 4.60 6.76
N LEU A 58 0.51 5.12 5.86
CA LEU A 58 1.86 4.61 5.65
C LEU A 58 2.68 4.59 6.94
N HIS A 59 2.67 5.69 7.69
CA HIS A 59 3.39 5.79 8.96
C HIS A 59 2.84 4.82 10.02
N ARG A 60 1.52 4.62 10.08
CA ARG A 60 0.91 3.65 11.01
C ARG A 60 1.26 2.21 10.64
N VAL A 61 1.26 1.86 9.36
CA VAL A 61 1.67 0.52 8.89
C VAL A 61 3.13 0.22 9.27
N GLU A 62 4.03 1.19 9.07
CA GLU A 62 5.44 1.04 9.41
C GLU A 62 5.67 0.97 10.93
N SER A 63 5.07 1.89 11.70
CA SER A 63 5.27 1.97 13.16
C SER A 63 4.65 0.82 13.95
N LEU A 64 3.61 0.18 13.42
CA LEU A 64 2.99 -1.00 14.01
C LEU A 64 3.57 -2.32 13.46
N GLU A 65 4.55 -2.25 12.56
CA GLU A 65 5.20 -3.41 11.95
C GLU A 65 4.20 -4.43 11.36
N LEU A 66 3.11 -3.94 10.74
CA LEU A 66 1.99 -4.79 10.32
C LEU A 66 2.35 -5.78 9.19
N VAL A 67 3.51 -5.60 8.56
CA VAL A 67 3.92 -6.30 7.35
C VAL A 67 4.92 -7.41 7.67
N GLN A 68 4.42 -8.65 7.77
CA GLN A 68 5.19 -9.81 8.22
C GLN A 68 5.65 -10.77 7.10
N SER A 69 5.07 -10.69 5.90
CA SER A 69 5.47 -11.56 4.77
C SER A 69 6.23 -10.80 3.69
N MET A 70 7.06 -11.53 2.92
CA MET A 70 7.81 -10.97 1.79
C MET A 70 6.89 -10.30 0.77
N PHE A 71 5.74 -10.94 0.47
CA PHE A 71 4.74 -10.38 -0.42
C PHE A 71 4.24 -9.02 0.05
N LEU A 72 3.81 -8.91 1.31
CA LEU A 72 3.30 -7.66 1.85
C LEU A 72 4.40 -6.60 1.96
N ARG A 73 5.64 -7.00 2.22
CA ARG A 73 6.78 -6.08 2.26
C ARG A 73 7.04 -5.47 0.90
N ASN A 74 6.98 -6.29 -0.14
CA ASN A 74 7.10 -5.81 -1.50
C ASN A 74 5.92 -4.91 -1.91
N LEU A 75 4.70 -5.27 -1.50
CA LEU A 75 3.51 -4.45 -1.74
C LEU A 75 3.57 -3.09 -1.03
N LEU A 76 4.08 -3.06 0.21
CA LEU A 76 4.30 -1.81 0.93
C LEU A 76 5.37 -0.97 0.23
N ASN A 77 6.47 -1.58 -0.22
CA ASN A 77 7.52 -0.89 -0.99
C ASN A 77 6.97 -0.29 -2.29
N LEU A 78 6.13 -1.01 -3.03
CA LEU A 78 5.46 -0.49 -4.23
C LEU A 78 4.57 0.73 -3.86
N SER A 79 3.76 0.59 -2.82
CA SER A 79 2.82 1.65 -2.37
C SER A 79 3.56 2.90 -1.87
N LYS A 80 4.65 2.71 -1.12
CA LYS A 80 5.55 3.77 -0.65
C LYS A 80 6.34 4.41 -1.78
N GLY A 81 6.77 3.61 -2.77
CA GLY A 81 7.39 4.10 -4.00
C GLY A 81 6.45 5.01 -4.76
N PHE A 82 5.19 4.62 -4.92
CA PHE A 82 4.18 5.45 -5.58
C PHE A 82 3.89 6.74 -4.80
N TRP A 83 3.80 6.66 -3.47
CA TRP A 83 3.64 7.84 -2.62
C TRP A 83 4.84 8.81 -2.75
N THR A 84 6.06 8.27 -2.72
CA THR A 84 7.30 9.05 -2.90
C THR A 84 7.35 9.69 -4.27
N TYR A 85 7.01 8.94 -5.32
CA TYR A 85 6.94 9.42 -6.70
C TYR A 85 6.01 10.63 -6.82
N ARG A 86 4.83 10.54 -6.20
CA ARG A 86 3.78 11.55 -6.35
C ARG A 86 4.01 12.82 -5.53
N PHE A 87 4.61 12.69 -4.34
CA PHE A 87 4.60 13.77 -3.35
C PHE A 87 5.98 14.21 -2.85
N LYS A 88 7.07 13.50 -3.19
CA LYS A 88 8.42 13.82 -2.70
C LYS A 88 9.44 13.91 -3.82
N ASP A 89 9.79 12.78 -4.42
CA ASP A 89 10.84 12.67 -5.41
C ASP A 89 10.46 11.63 -6.45
N GLU A 90 10.23 12.13 -7.67
CA GLU A 90 9.75 11.33 -8.79
C GLU A 90 10.71 10.19 -9.11
N LYS A 91 12.01 10.49 -9.22
CA LYS A 91 13.03 9.53 -9.64
C LYS A 91 13.21 8.39 -8.63
N THR A 92 13.31 8.73 -7.35
CA THR A 92 13.45 7.76 -6.25
C THR A 92 12.20 6.91 -6.14
N GLY A 93 11.03 7.53 -6.14
CA GLY A 93 9.76 6.81 -6.10
C GLY A 93 9.60 5.84 -7.27
N ASN A 94 9.97 6.28 -8.48
CA ASN A 94 9.94 5.45 -9.67
C ASN A 94 10.87 4.23 -9.55
N THR A 95 12.09 4.46 -9.07
CA THR A 95 13.08 3.39 -8.83
C THR A 95 12.54 2.36 -7.84
N MET A 96 11.94 2.80 -6.74
CA MET A 96 11.33 1.91 -5.75
C MET A 96 10.19 1.07 -6.35
N MET A 97 9.34 1.67 -7.18
CA MET A 97 8.25 0.95 -7.84
C MET A 97 8.77 -0.10 -8.82
N LEU A 98 9.77 0.23 -9.64
CA LEU A 98 10.38 -0.69 -10.59
C LEU A 98 11.04 -1.89 -9.89
N GLN A 99 11.76 -1.66 -8.79
CA GLN A 99 12.33 -2.73 -7.97
C GLN A 99 11.24 -3.66 -7.41
N ALA A 100 10.14 -3.10 -6.91
CA ALA A 100 9.05 -3.90 -6.40
C ALA A 100 8.35 -4.72 -7.51
N LEU A 101 8.20 -4.15 -8.71
CA LEU A 101 7.66 -4.86 -9.86
C LEU A 101 8.57 -6.00 -10.31
N GLU A 102 9.87 -5.78 -10.35
CA GLU A 102 10.86 -6.81 -10.66
C GLU A 102 10.73 -8.01 -9.71
N ILE A 103 10.61 -7.76 -8.40
CA ILE A 103 10.38 -8.82 -7.41
C ILE A 103 9.08 -9.57 -7.72
N PHE A 104 7.99 -8.88 -8.04
CA PHE A 104 6.74 -9.58 -8.41
C PHE A 104 6.90 -10.44 -9.67
N HIS A 105 7.68 -10.01 -10.67
CA HIS A 105 7.97 -10.82 -11.86
C HIS A 105 8.87 -12.02 -11.58
N GLN A 106 9.81 -11.90 -10.64
CA GLN A 106 10.77 -12.96 -10.31
C GLN A 106 10.17 -14.05 -9.41
N ILE A 107 9.42 -13.67 -8.38
CA ILE A 107 8.97 -14.59 -7.33
C ILE A 107 7.45 -14.65 -7.15
N GLY A 108 6.70 -13.74 -7.77
CA GLY A 108 5.25 -13.71 -7.69
C GLY A 108 4.57 -14.60 -8.74
N SER A 109 3.24 -14.74 -8.62
CA SER A 109 2.45 -15.32 -9.71
C SER A 109 2.39 -14.37 -10.91
N LYS A 110 2.24 -14.92 -12.11
CA LYS A 110 2.12 -14.13 -13.35
C LYS A 110 0.97 -13.13 -13.27
N GLU A 111 -0.12 -13.52 -12.62
CA GLU A 111 -1.32 -12.68 -12.44
C GLU A 111 -1.04 -11.50 -11.52
N ILE A 112 -0.34 -11.72 -10.41
CA ILE A 112 0.06 -10.67 -9.45
C ILE A 112 0.99 -9.66 -10.14
N ALA A 113 2.03 -10.16 -10.80
CA ALA A 113 3.00 -9.30 -11.48
C ALA A 113 2.33 -8.46 -12.57
N ARG A 114 1.49 -9.10 -13.39
CA ARG A 114 0.71 -8.41 -14.43
C ARG A 114 -0.22 -7.35 -13.83
N TYR A 115 -0.92 -7.66 -12.75
CA TYR A 115 -1.84 -6.71 -12.10
C TYR A 115 -1.10 -5.45 -11.66
N TYR A 116 0.00 -5.58 -10.92
CA TYR A 116 0.73 -4.41 -10.42
C TYR A 116 1.49 -3.66 -11.52
N GLN A 117 1.97 -4.35 -12.56
CA GLN A 117 2.53 -3.70 -13.75
C GLN A 117 1.49 -2.80 -14.42
N GLN A 118 0.25 -3.28 -14.59
CA GLN A 118 -0.84 -2.48 -15.17
C GLN A 118 -1.17 -1.25 -14.32
N GLN A 119 -1.14 -1.36 -12.99
CA GLN A 119 -1.35 -0.20 -12.12
C GLN A 119 -0.23 0.83 -12.27
N TYR A 120 1.02 0.39 -12.35
CA TYR A 120 2.15 1.28 -12.60
C TYR A 120 2.05 1.95 -13.97
N ASP A 121 1.75 1.20 -15.03
CA ASP A 121 1.63 1.74 -16.38
C ASP A 121 0.52 2.79 -16.47
N PHE A 122 -0.62 2.55 -15.81
CA PHE A 122 -1.76 3.47 -15.79
C PHE A 122 -1.48 4.77 -15.03
N HIS A 123 -0.78 4.69 -13.89
CA HIS A 123 -0.59 5.82 -12.98
C HIS A 123 0.71 6.60 -13.17
N VAL A 124 1.73 5.98 -13.78
CA VAL A 124 3.11 6.51 -13.79
C VAL A 124 3.66 6.65 -15.21
N LYS A 125 3.60 5.58 -16.03
CA LYS A 125 4.35 5.50 -17.30
C LYS A 125 3.81 6.39 -18.43
N LYS A 126 2.63 7.01 -18.27
CA LYS A 126 1.87 7.72 -19.31
C LYS A 126 2.68 8.31 -20.45
#